data_AF-A0A916EEI6-F1
#
_entry.id   AF-A0A916EEI6-F1
#
_cell.length_a   1.000
_cell.length_b   1.000
_cell.length_c   1.000
_cell.angle_alpha   90.00
_cell.angle_beta   90.00
_cell.angle_gamma   90.00
#
_symmetry.space_group_name_H-M   'P 1'
#
loop_
_entity.id
_entity.type
_entity.pdbx_description
1 polymer ?
#
loop_
_entity_poly.entity_id
_entity_poly.type
_entity_poly.pdbx_seq_one_letter_code
_entity_poly.pdbx_strand_id
1 'polypeptide(L)'
;MFIDIKTSLFAIYLFLAGDSSALSNWSYADNPSIAILIILFSLLVVVYLMNLLIGLLNNAIEEDNNRVSYLIQKAEILAEIELFYLLPNQRCWQTWFPEVIHYYTDVDKTRIEIERLIKEGEWDNKEFIKMQEKLLEQLQIKYNPIGNEVILEKVKSNDVKLDKLEEKLDKLEKLEEKLEKLLEIHAK
;
A
#
# COMPACT_ATOMS: atom_id res chain seq x y z
N MET A 1 20.33 42.31 -11.77
CA MET A 1 19.78 41.28 -10.86
C MET A 1 20.85 40.50 -10.08
N PHE A 2 22.10 40.40 -10.56
CA PHE A 2 23.19 39.70 -9.87
C PHE A 2 24.13 40.66 -9.09
N ILE A 3 23.58 41.45 -8.16
CA ILE A 3 24.35 42.46 -7.40
C ILE A 3 24.63 41.94 -5.99
N ASP A 4 23.63 41.34 -5.35
CA ASP A 4 23.73 40.77 -4.01
C ASP A 4 23.38 39.28 -4.07
N ILE A 5 23.77 38.51 -3.05
CA ILE A 5 23.46 37.07 -2.97
C ILE A 5 21.94 36.85 -3.03
N LYS A 6 21.14 37.67 -2.32
CA LYS A 6 19.68 37.55 -2.29
C LYS A 6 19.05 37.77 -3.66
N THR A 7 19.46 38.84 -4.34
CA THR A 7 18.94 39.19 -5.67
C THR A 7 19.43 38.19 -6.73
N SER A 8 20.63 37.65 -6.56
CA SER A 8 21.20 36.59 -7.41
C SER A 8 20.44 35.26 -7.27
N LEU A 9 20.10 34.83 -6.05
CA LEU A 9 19.29 33.63 -5.84
C LEU A 9 17.89 33.77 -6.46
N PHE A 10 17.27 34.93 -6.30
CA PHE A 10 15.97 35.22 -6.93
C PHE A 10 16.06 35.22 -8.47
N ALA A 11 17.14 35.78 -9.03
CA ALA A 11 17.39 35.74 -10.47
C ALA A 11 17.58 34.30 -10.99
N ILE A 12 18.25 33.42 -10.25
CA ILE A 12 18.38 31.99 -10.60
C ILE A 12 17.02 31.30 -10.57
N TYR A 13 16.18 31.59 -9.57
CA TYR A 13 14.83 31.02 -9.50
C TYR A 13 13.96 31.45 -10.69
N LEU A 14 13.97 32.73 -11.05
CA LEU A 14 13.27 33.24 -12.24
C LEU A 14 13.78 32.56 -13.51
N PHE A 15 15.10 32.40 -13.64
CA PHE A 15 15.69 31.73 -14.79
C PHE A 15 15.32 30.24 -14.86
N LEU A 16 15.23 29.55 -13.73
CA LEU A 16 14.73 28.17 -13.63
C LEU A 16 13.27 28.04 -14.09
N ALA A 17 12.45 29.05 -13.79
CA ALA A 17 11.06 29.14 -14.22
C ALA A 17 10.89 29.56 -15.70
N GLY A 18 12.00 29.82 -16.40
CA GLY A 18 12.02 30.21 -17.82
C GLY A 18 11.91 31.71 -18.08
N ASP A 19 12.00 32.55 -17.04
CA ASP A 19 11.98 34.00 -17.21
C ASP A 19 13.39 34.54 -17.51
N SER A 20 13.58 34.97 -18.76
CA SER A 20 14.83 35.57 -19.23
C SER A 20 15.08 37.00 -18.72
N SER A 21 14.10 37.65 -18.08
CA SER A 21 14.25 38.98 -17.51
C SER A 21 15.39 39.06 -16.49
N ALA A 22 15.71 37.93 -15.83
CA ALA A 22 16.83 37.76 -14.92
C ALA A 22 18.19 38.11 -15.55
N LEU A 23 18.32 37.92 -16.86
CA LEU A 23 19.56 38.10 -17.63
C LEU A 23 19.57 39.41 -18.44
N SER A 24 18.50 40.20 -18.40
CA SER A 24 18.33 41.42 -19.21
C SER A 24 19.46 42.45 -19.05
N ASN A 25 20.10 42.51 -17.88
CA ASN A 25 21.21 43.44 -17.61
C ASN A 25 22.56 42.99 -18.21
N TRP A 26 22.66 41.79 -18.78
CA TRP A 26 23.91 41.22 -19.27
C TRP A 26 23.85 41.01 -20.78
N SER A 27 24.63 41.79 -21.52
CA SER A 27 24.81 41.63 -22.96
C SER A 27 25.69 40.40 -23.25
N TYR A 28 25.17 39.47 -24.04
CA TYR A 28 25.86 38.24 -24.45
C TYR A 28 27.12 38.51 -25.28
N ALA A 29 27.20 39.67 -25.94
CA ALA A 29 28.30 40.03 -26.82
C ALA A 29 29.57 40.45 -26.06
N ASP A 30 29.41 41.00 -24.85
CA ASP A 30 30.52 41.63 -24.13
C ASP A 30 31.28 40.64 -23.24
N ASN A 31 30.69 39.47 -22.94
CA ASN A 31 31.25 38.50 -21.98
C ASN A 31 31.01 37.04 -22.41
N PRO A 32 31.93 36.42 -23.17
CA PRO A 32 31.75 35.05 -23.67
C PRO A 32 31.61 34.01 -22.55
N SER A 33 32.26 34.22 -21.41
CA SER A 33 32.18 33.30 -20.26
C SER A 33 30.76 33.20 -19.67
N ILE A 34 30.03 34.32 -19.62
CA ILE A 34 28.65 34.36 -19.13
C ILE A 34 27.73 33.62 -20.10
N ALA A 35 27.92 33.81 -21.41
CA ALA A 35 27.16 33.09 -22.43
C ALA A 35 27.35 31.57 -22.31
N ILE A 36 28.59 31.10 -22.12
CA ILE A 36 28.89 29.67 -21.92
C ILE A 36 28.20 29.14 -20.65
N LEU A 37 28.25 29.87 -19.54
CA LEU A 37 27.62 29.48 -18.28
C LEU A 37 26.09 29.36 -18.42
N ILE A 38 25.45 30.30 -19.11
CA ILE A 38 24.00 30.30 -19.36
C ILE A 38 23.59 29.09 -20.21
N ILE A 39 24.34 28.80 -21.29
CA ILE A 39 24.08 27.64 -22.15
C ILE A 39 24.21 26.35 -21.35
N LEU A 40 25.30 26.21 -20.59
CA LEU A 40 25.55 25.02 -19.76
C LEU A 40 24.47 24.83 -18.70
N PHE A 41 24.10 25.91 -17.99
CA PHE A 41 23.07 25.89 -16.97
C PHE A 41 21.71 25.53 -17.57
N SER A 42 21.34 26.13 -18.72
CA SER A 42 20.08 25.84 -19.41
C SER A 42 20.02 24.37 -19.84
N LEU A 43 21.10 23.82 -20.40
CA LEU A 43 21.18 22.42 -20.78
C LEU A 43 21.00 21.50 -19.56
N LEU A 44 21.67 21.80 -18.44
CA LEU A 44 21.56 21.01 -17.21
C LEU A 44 20.14 21.06 -16.63
N VAL A 45 19.53 22.24 -16.54
CA VAL A 45 18.18 22.37 -15.98
C VAL A 45 17.13 21.74 -16.89
N VAL A 46 17.09 22.12 -18.17
CA VAL A 46 16.03 21.72 -19.10
C VAL A 46 16.15 20.25 -19.46
N VAL A 47 17.35 19.76 -19.77
CA VAL A 47 17.55 18.39 -20.27
C VAL A 47 17.71 17.40 -19.14
N TYR A 48 18.42 17.76 -18.07
CA TYR A 48 18.72 16.80 -17.00
C TYR A 48 17.73 16.93 -15.84
N LEU A 49 17.62 18.10 -15.23
CA LEU A 49 16.89 18.24 -13.96
C LEU A 49 15.37 18.12 -14.12
N MET A 50 14.78 18.75 -15.13
CA MET A 50 13.33 18.66 -15.38
C MET A 50 12.92 17.25 -15.81
N ASN A 51 13.67 16.60 -16.70
CA ASN A 51 13.38 15.23 -17.13
C ASN A 51 13.56 14.21 -15.99
N LEU A 52 14.59 14.37 -15.16
CA LEU A 52 14.78 13.56 -13.95
C LEU A 52 13.61 13.77 -12.98
N LEU A 53 13.22 15.01 -12.72
CA LEU A 53 12.13 15.34 -11.81
C LEU A 53 10.81 14.74 -12.29
N ILE A 54 10.49 14.87 -13.58
CA ILE A 54 9.29 14.27 -14.20
C ILE A 54 9.33 12.74 -14.06
N GLY A 55 10.48 12.10 -14.31
CA GLY A 55 10.62 10.65 -14.18
C GLY A 55 10.43 10.15 -12.75
N LEU A 56 11.03 10.83 -11.77
CA LEU A 56 10.87 10.52 -10.35
C LEU A 56 9.42 10.73 -9.89
N LEU A 57 8.81 11.85 -10.32
CA LEU A 57 7.43 12.16 -9.97
C LEU A 57 6.46 11.13 -10.56
N ASN A 58 6.68 10.72 -11.82
CA ASN A 58 5.86 9.69 -12.45
C ASN A 58 5.95 8.35 -11.70
N ASN A 59 7.15 7.94 -11.27
CA ASN A 59 7.33 6.72 -10.49
C ASN A 59 6.61 6.78 -9.13
N ALA A 60 6.69 7.93 -8.43
CA ALA A 60 5.99 8.13 -7.16
C ALA A 60 4.46 8.15 -7.34
N ILE A 61 3.96 8.77 -8.42
CA ILE A 61 2.52 8.76 -8.75
C ILE A 61 2.05 7.35 -9.07
N GLU A 62 2.83 6.56 -9.81
CA GLU A 62 2.48 5.19 -10.16
C GLU A 62 2.35 4.29 -8.92
N GLU A 63 3.22 4.47 -7.92
CA GLU A 63 3.17 3.74 -6.65
C GLU A 63 1.92 4.11 -5.82
N ASP A 64 1.51 5.39 -5.81
CA ASP A 64 0.40 5.89 -4.99
C ASP A 64 -0.96 5.96 -5.73
N ASN A 65 -1.01 5.66 -7.03
CA ASN A 65 -2.25 5.60 -7.81
C ASN A 65 -3.05 4.31 -7.52
N ASN A 66 -3.36 4.09 -6.24
CA ASN A 66 -4.12 2.95 -5.78
C ASN A 66 -5.54 3.36 -5.38
N ARG A 67 -6.53 2.80 -6.08
CA ARG A 67 -7.96 2.99 -5.77
C ARG A 67 -8.29 2.57 -4.34
N VAL A 68 -7.61 1.57 -3.79
CA VAL A 68 -7.82 1.12 -2.41
C VAL A 68 -7.37 2.20 -1.42
N SER A 69 -6.17 2.77 -1.59
CA SER A 69 -5.67 3.86 -0.75
C SER A 69 -6.61 5.08 -0.79
N TYR A 70 -7.12 5.43 -1.96
CA TYR A 70 -8.13 6.49 -2.11
C TYR A 70 -9.41 6.22 -1.31
N LEU A 71 -9.93 4.98 -1.36
CA LEU A 71 -11.13 4.61 -0.61
C LEU A 71 -10.91 4.62 0.90
N ILE A 72 -9.72 4.20 1.35
CA ILE A 72 -9.33 4.23 2.77
C ILE A 72 -9.28 5.68 3.26
N GLN A 73 -8.55 6.56 2.57
CA GLN A 73 -8.45 7.98 2.94
C GLN A 73 -9.82 8.66 2.93
N LYS A 74 -10.67 8.32 1.94
CA LYS A 74 -12.04 8.84 1.88
C LYS A 74 -12.87 8.39 3.08
N ALA A 75 -12.74 7.14 3.51
CA ALA A 75 -13.44 6.63 4.68
C ALA A 75 -12.93 7.27 5.97
N GLU A 76 -11.61 7.49 6.09
CA GLU A 76 -10.99 8.18 7.22
C GLU A 76 -11.51 9.61 7.36
N ILE A 77 -11.53 10.37 6.26
CA ILE A 77 -12.09 11.73 6.23
C ILE A 77 -13.57 11.73 6.59
N LEU A 78 -14.35 10.77 6.10
CA LEU A 78 -15.77 10.65 6.46
C LEU A 78 -15.96 10.37 7.95
N ALA A 79 -15.19 9.46 8.53
CA ALA A 79 -15.23 9.18 9.96
C ALA A 79 -14.83 10.40 10.80
N GLU A 80 -13.85 11.18 10.36
CA GLU A 80 -13.46 12.43 11.02
C GLU A 80 -14.58 13.47 10.98
N ILE A 81 -15.23 13.64 9.82
CA ILE A 81 -16.40 14.52 9.66
C ILE A 81 -17.53 14.07 10.59
N GLU A 82 -17.83 12.77 10.61
CA GLU A 82 -18.89 12.20 11.45
C GLU A 82 -18.63 12.39 12.95
N LEU A 83 -17.37 12.27 13.37
CA LEU A 83 -17.02 12.35 14.78
C LEU A 83 -16.92 13.80 15.30
N PHE A 84 -16.30 14.70 14.52
CA PHE A 84 -15.96 16.05 14.99
C PHE A 84 -16.87 17.16 14.48
N TYR A 85 -17.50 16.99 13.32
CA TYR A 85 -18.20 18.08 12.63
C TYR A 85 -19.72 17.91 12.62
N LEU A 86 -20.26 16.72 12.90
CA LEU A 86 -21.71 16.48 12.95
C LEU A 86 -22.29 16.59 14.36
N LEU A 87 -23.41 17.31 14.48
CA LEU A 87 -24.20 17.37 15.72
C LEU A 87 -24.90 16.03 16.00
N PRO A 88 -25.23 15.71 17.27
CA PRO A 88 -25.93 14.48 17.63
C PRO A 88 -27.21 14.23 16.81
N ASN A 89 -27.97 15.29 16.53
CA ASN A 89 -29.21 15.17 15.77
C ASN A 89 -28.98 14.86 14.28
N GLN A 90 -27.86 15.31 13.69
CA GLN A 90 -27.53 15.06 12.28
C GLN A 90 -27.06 13.61 12.06
N ARG A 91 -26.39 13.02 13.06
CA ARG A 91 -25.98 11.60 13.03
C ARG A 91 -27.15 10.62 13.10
N CYS A 92 -28.31 11.07 13.55
CA CYS A 92 -29.54 10.27 13.62
C CYS A 92 -30.45 10.46 12.40
N TRP A 93 -30.05 11.24 11.39
CA TRP A 93 -30.84 11.42 10.17
C TRP A 93 -30.73 10.19 9.26
N GLN A 94 -31.81 9.42 9.18
CA GLN A 94 -31.89 8.20 8.36
C GLN A 94 -31.64 8.45 6.86
N THR A 95 -31.85 9.68 6.38
CA THR A 95 -31.57 10.06 4.99
C THR A 95 -30.07 10.19 4.71
N TRP A 96 -29.25 10.51 5.71
CA TRP A 96 -27.79 10.65 5.58
C TRP A 96 -27.07 9.39 6.08
N PHE A 97 -27.60 8.77 7.13
CA PHE A 97 -27.11 7.53 7.74
C PHE A 97 -28.21 6.47 7.72
N PRO A 98 -28.39 5.78 6.59
CA PRO A 98 -29.39 4.73 6.50
C PRO A 98 -29.00 3.55 7.41
N GLU A 99 -30.00 2.94 8.04
CA GLU A 99 -29.82 1.73 8.85
C GLU A 99 -29.38 0.52 8.00
N VAL A 100 -29.79 0.50 6.72
CA VAL A 100 -29.49 -0.59 5.78
C VAL A 100 -28.99 -0.03 4.46
N ILE A 101 -27.86 -0.55 3.97
CA ILE A 101 -27.30 -0.22 2.66
C ILE A 101 -27.56 -1.38 1.72
N HIS A 102 -28.34 -1.15 0.65
CA HIS A 102 -28.57 -2.16 -0.38
C HIS A 102 -27.45 -2.09 -1.43
N TYR A 103 -26.72 -3.19 -1.60
CA TYR A 103 -25.75 -3.34 -2.67
C TYR A 103 -26.24 -4.35 -3.70
N TYR A 104 -26.14 -4.00 -4.98
CA TYR A 104 -26.40 -4.93 -6.07
C TYR A 104 -25.10 -5.62 -6.43
N THR A 105 -25.10 -6.93 -6.33
CA THR A 105 -23.97 -7.77 -6.71
C THR A 105 -24.42 -8.84 -7.70
N ASP A 106 -23.50 -9.26 -8.55
CA ASP A 106 -23.71 -10.35 -9.48
C ASP A 106 -23.77 -11.68 -8.70
N VAL A 107 -24.76 -12.52 -9.02
CA VAL A 107 -25.02 -13.78 -8.31
C VAL A 107 -23.82 -14.73 -8.40
N ASP A 108 -23.17 -14.81 -9.56
CA ASP A 108 -22.07 -15.75 -9.79
C ASP A 108 -20.80 -15.29 -9.09
N LYS A 109 -20.49 -13.97 -9.14
CA LYS A 109 -19.37 -13.40 -8.37
C LYS A 109 -19.53 -13.61 -6.87
N THR A 110 -20.75 -13.42 -6.37
CA THR A 110 -21.08 -13.59 -4.96
C THR A 110 -20.90 -15.04 -4.54
N ARG A 111 -21.32 -16.00 -5.39
CA ARG A 111 -21.11 -17.43 -5.13
C ARG A 111 -19.63 -17.78 -4.98
N ILE A 112 -18.79 -17.34 -5.93
CA ILE A 112 -17.34 -17.59 -5.92
C ILE A 112 -16.70 -17.04 -4.63
N GLU A 113 -17.07 -15.84 -4.23
CA GLU A 113 -16.48 -15.20 -3.05
C GLU A 113 -16.90 -15.88 -1.75
N ILE A 114 -18.16 -16.31 -1.62
CA ILE A 114 -18.64 -17.04 -0.46
C ILE A 114 -17.92 -18.41 -0.34
N GLU A 115 -17.75 -19.12 -1.46
CA GLU A 115 -16.99 -20.38 -1.48
C GLU A 115 -15.52 -20.16 -1.05
N ARG A 116 -14.91 -19.04 -1.46
CA ARG A 116 -13.56 -18.63 -1.02
C ARG A 116 -13.52 -18.40 0.50
N LEU A 117 -14.45 -17.61 1.04
CA LEU A 117 -14.54 -17.31 2.47
C LEU A 117 -14.76 -18.56 3.32
N ILE A 118 -15.57 -19.51 2.84
CA ILE A 118 -15.79 -20.80 3.49
C ILE A 118 -14.49 -21.59 3.55
N LYS A 119 -13.75 -21.66 2.44
CA LYS A 119 -12.47 -22.39 2.36
C LYS A 119 -11.40 -21.80 3.27
N GLU A 120 -11.32 -20.47 3.34
CA GLU A 120 -10.36 -19.75 4.19
C GLU A 120 -10.76 -19.85 5.69
N GLY A 121 -12.05 -20.10 5.96
CA GLY A 121 -12.63 -20.20 7.29
C GLY A 121 -13.03 -18.84 7.88
N GLU A 122 -13.22 -17.84 7.02
CA GLU A 122 -13.62 -16.46 7.39
C GLU A 122 -15.14 -16.25 7.33
N TRP A 123 -15.89 -17.24 6.84
CA TRP A 123 -17.34 -17.15 6.65
C TRP A 123 -18.15 -17.15 7.95
N ASP A 124 -17.65 -17.77 9.02
CA ASP A 124 -18.43 -18.06 10.22
C ASP A 124 -18.49 -16.83 11.16
N ASN A 125 -19.54 -16.00 11.00
CA ASN A 125 -19.79 -14.83 11.84
C ASN A 125 -20.99 -15.08 12.78
N LYS A 126 -20.73 -14.99 14.09
CA LYS A 126 -21.72 -15.25 15.14
C LYS A 126 -22.90 -14.27 15.18
N GLU A 127 -22.76 -13.07 14.64
CA GLU A 127 -23.80 -12.03 14.73
C GLU A 127 -24.93 -12.19 13.70
N PHE A 128 -24.67 -12.81 12.54
CA PHE A 128 -25.59 -12.79 11.39
C PHE A 128 -25.98 -14.16 10.83
N ILE A 129 -25.95 -15.22 11.66
CA ILE A 129 -26.18 -16.62 11.26
C ILE A 129 -27.45 -16.79 10.40
N LYS A 130 -28.60 -16.25 10.85
CA LYS A 130 -29.88 -16.38 10.12
C LYS A 130 -29.84 -15.75 8.72
N MET A 131 -29.10 -14.66 8.56
CA MET A 131 -28.98 -13.98 7.27
C MET A 131 -28.06 -14.76 6.33
N GLN A 132 -26.98 -15.33 6.87
CA GLN A 132 -26.06 -16.19 6.12
C GLN A 132 -26.75 -17.46 5.61
N GLU A 133 -27.52 -18.14 6.44
CA GLU A 133 -28.29 -19.32 6.04
C GLU A 133 -29.25 -19.01 4.89
N LYS A 134 -30.00 -17.91 5.01
CA LYS A 134 -30.92 -17.45 3.96
C LYS A 134 -30.18 -17.09 2.66
N LEU A 135 -29.01 -16.48 2.77
CA LEU A 135 -28.18 -16.13 1.60
C LEU A 135 -27.67 -17.39 0.89
N LEU A 136 -27.20 -18.38 1.64
CA LEU A 136 -26.74 -19.67 1.10
C LEU A 136 -27.88 -20.42 0.40
N GLU A 137 -29.08 -20.40 1.00
CA GLU A 137 -30.28 -20.97 0.39
C GLU A 137 -30.62 -20.28 -0.94
N GLN A 138 -30.63 -18.94 -0.97
CA GLN A 138 -30.91 -18.18 -2.20
C GLN A 138 -29.85 -18.39 -3.29
N LEU A 139 -28.58 -18.56 -2.91
CA LEU A 139 -27.48 -18.80 -3.86
C LEU A 139 -27.32 -20.27 -4.26
N GLN A 140 -28.11 -21.16 -3.64
CA GLN A 140 -28.08 -22.62 -3.81
C GLN A 140 -26.71 -23.25 -3.47
N ILE A 141 -26.00 -22.66 -2.52
CA ILE A 141 -24.70 -23.16 -2.06
C ILE A 141 -24.93 -24.21 -0.97
N LYS A 142 -24.46 -25.43 -1.21
CA LYS A 142 -24.47 -26.48 -0.18
C LYS A 142 -23.35 -26.22 0.82
N TYR A 143 -23.65 -25.48 1.87
CA TYR A 143 -22.76 -25.28 3.01
C TYR A 143 -23.28 -26.07 4.21
N ASN A 144 -22.44 -26.98 4.72
CA ASN A 144 -22.71 -27.66 5.98
C ASN A 144 -21.89 -26.96 7.07
N PRO A 145 -22.50 -26.22 8.01
CA PRO A 145 -21.76 -25.52 9.07
C PRO A 145 -20.97 -26.48 9.98
N ILE A 146 -21.31 -27.77 9.98
CA ILE A 146 -20.64 -28.83 10.75
C ILE A 146 -19.54 -29.51 9.89
N GLY A 147 -18.95 -28.77 8.96
CA GLY A 147 -17.92 -29.24 8.03
C GLY A 147 -16.59 -29.48 8.72
N ASN A 148 -16.47 -30.63 9.40
CA ASN A 148 -15.21 -31.21 9.85
C ASN A 148 -14.13 -31.24 8.76
N GLU A 149 -14.45 -31.04 7.47
CA GLU A 149 -13.51 -30.97 6.36
C GLU A 149 -12.53 -29.78 6.42
N VAL A 150 -12.96 -28.56 6.76
CA VAL A 150 -12.04 -27.40 6.84
C VAL A 150 -11.10 -27.57 8.04
N ILE A 151 -11.63 -28.06 9.16
CA ILE A 151 -10.84 -28.42 10.34
C ILE A 151 -9.90 -29.58 9.99
N LEU A 152 -10.34 -30.60 9.25
CA LEU A 152 -9.54 -31.75 8.85
C LEU A 152 -8.43 -31.37 7.87
N GLU A 153 -8.67 -30.45 6.92
CA GLU A 153 -7.62 -29.94 6.03
C GLU A 153 -6.60 -29.09 6.80
N LYS A 154 -7.04 -28.21 7.70
CA LYS A 154 -6.12 -27.45 8.58
C LYS A 154 -5.33 -28.37 9.51
N VAL A 155 -5.96 -29.40 10.07
CA VAL A 155 -5.29 -30.42 10.91
C VAL A 155 -4.27 -31.20 10.08
N LYS A 156 -4.64 -31.72 8.91
CA LYS A 156 -3.70 -32.41 8.00
C LYS A 156 -2.53 -31.52 7.59
N SER A 157 -2.77 -30.25 7.28
CA SER A 157 -1.70 -29.31 6.95
C SER A 157 -0.78 -29.01 8.14
N ASN A 158 -1.30 -29.05 9.36
CA ASN A 158 -0.51 -28.82 10.57
C ASN A 158 0.30 -30.06 10.95
N ASP A 159 -0.27 -31.26 10.79
CA ASP A 159 0.45 -32.53 10.98
C ASP A 159 1.68 -32.61 10.08
N VAL A 160 1.53 -32.30 8.79
CA VAL A 160 2.66 -32.27 7.82
C VAL A 160 3.74 -31.24 8.20
N LYS A 161 3.37 -30.13 8.83
CA LYS A 161 4.34 -29.14 9.32
C LYS A 161 5.05 -29.62 10.58
N LEU A 162 4.35 -30.34 11.45
CA LEU A 162 4.88 -30.93 12.66
C LEU A 162 5.95 -31.98 12.33
N ASP A 163 5.65 -32.88 11.38
CA ASP A 163 6.60 -33.92 10.92
C ASP A 163 7.91 -33.31 10.39
N LYS A 164 7.82 -32.23 9.61
CA LYS A 164 8.99 -31.51 9.10
C LYS A 164 9.79 -30.80 10.19
N LEU A 165 9.14 -30.40 11.28
CA LEU A 165 9.79 -29.76 12.41
C LEU A 165 10.53 -30.80 13.26
N GLU A 166 9.90 -31.96 13.46
CA GLU A 166 10.48 -33.11 14.15
C GLU A 166 11.72 -33.63 13.42
N GLU A 167 11.67 -33.76 12.08
CA GLU A 167 12.84 -34.14 11.27
C GLU A 167 14.00 -33.12 11.38
N LYS A 168 13.70 -31.83 11.59
CA LYS A 168 14.72 -30.80 11.81
C LYS A 168 15.30 -30.89 13.21
N LEU A 169 14.49 -31.22 14.21
CA LEU A 169 14.94 -31.38 15.60
C LEU A 169 15.91 -32.56 15.73
N ASP A 170 15.58 -33.71 15.11
CA ASP A 170 16.46 -34.89 15.05
C ASP A 170 17.82 -34.59 14.41
N LYS A 171 17.85 -33.71 13.40
CA LYS A 171 19.10 -33.28 12.75
C LYS A 171 19.93 -32.39 13.66
N LEU A 172 19.29 -31.57 14.49
CA LEU A 172 19.92 -30.68 15.44
C LEU A 172 20.53 -31.45 16.60
N GLU A 173 19.81 -32.42 17.15
CA GLU A 173 20.27 -33.30 18.23
C GLU A 173 21.50 -34.13 17.79
N LYS A 174 21.49 -34.67 16.57
CA LYS A 174 22.69 -35.33 15.98
C LYS A 174 23.87 -34.39 15.78
N LEU A 175 23.64 -33.08 15.62
CA LEU A 175 24.70 -32.10 15.48
C LEU A 175 25.30 -31.75 16.85
N GLU A 176 24.45 -31.66 17.87
CA GLU A 176 24.81 -31.41 19.26
C GLU A 176 25.66 -32.56 19.82
N GLU A 177 25.25 -33.82 19.62
CA GLU A 177 26.08 -34.99 19.99
C GLU A 177 27.45 -35.00 19.31
N LYS A 178 27.53 -34.55 18.05
CA LYS A 178 28.82 -34.45 17.34
C LYS A 178 29.69 -33.34 17.93
N LEU A 179 29.07 -32.25 18.38
CA LEU A 179 29.77 -31.13 19.00
C LEU A 179 30.34 -31.52 20.37
N GLU A 180 29.56 -32.24 21.19
CA GLU A 180 30.02 -32.77 22.48
C GLU A 180 31.21 -33.72 22.31
N LYS A 181 31.14 -34.66 21.36
CA LYS A 181 32.26 -35.56 21.04
C LYS A 181 33.52 -34.81 20.60
N LEU A 182 33.40 -33.71 19.87
CA LEU A 182 34.56 -32.89 19.45
C LEU A 182 35.17 -32.11 20.61
N LEU A 183 34.35 -31.66 21.58
CA LEU A 183 34.81 -30.98 22.79
C LEU A 183 35.53 -31.96 23.73
N GLU A 184 35.05 -33.19 23.88
CA GLU A 184 35.73 -34.23 24.67
C GLU A 184 37.09 -34.63 24.06
N ILE A 185 37.22 -34.63 22.73
CA ILE A 185 38.49 -34.93 22.04
C ILE A 185 39.52 -33.82 22.25
N HIS A 186 39.11 -32.55 22.32
CA HIS A 186 40.03 -31.43 22.53
C HIS A 186 40.38 -31.18 24.01
N ALA A 187 39.63 -31.75 24.95
CA ALA A 187 39.87 -31.62 26.39
C ALA A 187 40.86 -32.66 26.96
N LYS A 188 41.48 -33.48 26.11
CA LYS A 188 42.41 -34.55 26.48
C LYS A 188 43.78 -34.36 25.85
#